data_AF-A0A653W1T4-F1
#
_entry.id   AF-A0A653W1T4-F1
#
_cell.length_a   1.000
_cell.length_b   1.000
_cell.length_c   1.000
_cell.angle_alpha   90.00
_cell.angle_beta   90.00
_cell.angle_gamma   90.00
#
_symmetry.space_group_name_H-M   'P 1'
#
loop_
_entity.id
_entity.type
_entity.pdbx_description
1 polymer ?
#
loop_
_entity_poly.entity_id
_entity_poly.type
_entity_poly.pdbx_seq_one_letter_code
_entity_poly.pdbx_strand_id
1 'polypeptide(L)'
;MKKVYLLAILFTIIFQSCIDDDCGECFTPPQSFHFEIIDQASGENLFTNNTFESDDIEIINSLNNETIEFSFISENELNLIQVNSIGWETEIVNLEVSIAENELFNFYVDAERKLADCCSYTDYNEITITNAEFELDTETGVYKILID
;
A
#
# COMPACT_ATOMS: atom_id res chain seq x y z
N MET A 1 -0.57 -66.52 20.40
CA MET A 1 -0.92 -65.19 20.95
C MET A 1 0.18 -64.13 20.82
N LYS A 2 1.49 -64.45 20.78
CA LYS A 2 2.57 -63.43 20.64
C LYS A 2 2.67 -62.73 19.27
N LYS A 3 2.21 -63.36 18.17
CA LYS A 3 2.28 -62.78 16.81
C LYS A 3 1.25 -61.68 16.52
N VAL A 4 0.18 -61.60 17.31
CA VAL A 4 -0.90 -60.58 17.13
C VAL A 4 -0.48 -59.24 17.74
N TYR A 5 0.28 -59.24 18.85
CA TYR A 5 0.80 -58.02 19.46
C TYR A 5 1.85 -57.31 18.58
N LEU A 6 2.60 -58.06 17.77
CA LEU A 6 3.59 -57.49 16.84
C LEU A 6 2.90 -56.68 15.71
N LEU A 7 1.73 -57.15 15.24
CA LEU A 7 0.97 -56.47 14.20
C LEU A 7 0.31 -55.18 14.71
N ALA A 8 -0.10 -55.16 15.99
CA ALA A 8 -0.70 -53.99 16.63
C ALA A 8 0.32 -52.85 16.85
N ILE A 9 1.57 -53.19 17.17
CA ILE A 9 2.67 -52.21 17.33
C ILE A 9 3.09 -51.60 15.98
N LEU A 10 2.99 -52.37 14.89
CA LEU A 10 3.33 -51.86 13.55
C LEU A 10 2.27 -50.87 13.03
N PHE A 11 1.02 -50.97 13.48
CA PHE A 11 -0.08 -50.11 13.07
C PHE A 11 -0.08 -48.74 13.77
N THR A 12 0.62 -48.58 14.90
CA THR A 12 0.71 -47.30 15.61
C THR A 12 1.75 -46.34 15.03
N ILE A 13 2.65 -46.81 14.16
CA ILE A 13 3.75 -46.00 13.60
C ILE A 13 3.28 -45.17 12.38
N ILE A 14 2.22 -45.61 11.68
CA ILE A 14 1.68 -44.92 10.49
C ILE A 14 0.84 -43.67 10.80
N PHE A 15 0.54 -43.37 12.07
CA PHE A 15 -0.19 -42.16 12.47
C PHE A 15 0.72 -41.03 12.99
N GLN A 16 2.04 -41.17 12.90
CA GLN A 16 3.00 -40.13 13.27
C GLN A 16 3.41 -39.27 12.05
N SER A 17 2.46 -38.96 11.18
CA SER A 17 2.66 -37.91 10.17
C SER A 17 2.63 -36.56 10.89
N CYS A 18 3.78 -36.09 11.36
CA CYS A 18 3.97 -34.69 11.65
C CYS A 18 3.95 -33.93 10.32
N ILE A 19 2.91 -33.11 10.10
CA ILE A 19 3.01 -32.01 9.13
C ILE A 19 3.91 -30.99 9.83
N ASP A 20 5.19 -31.01 9.49
CA ASP A 20 6.04 -29.84 9.74
C ASP A 20 5.56 -28.78 8.75
N ASP A 21 4.61 -27.95 9.16
CA ASP A 21 4.48 -26.63 8.57
C ASP A 21 5.70 -25.84 9.05
N ASP A 22 6.85 -26.08 8.40
CA ASP A 22 8.16 -25.42 8.64
C ASP A 22 8.13 -23.97 8.10
N CYS A 23 7.05 -23.28 8.42
CA CYS A 23 6.75 -21.94 8.00
C CYS A 23 7.13 -21.00 9.14
N GLY A 24 8.28 -20.36 9.01
CA GLY A 24 8.62 -19.22 9.88
C GLY A 24 7.65 -18.05 9.69
N GLU A 25 7.72 -17.06 10.56
CA GLU A 25 6.98 -15.80 10.43
C GLU A 25 7.48 -15.03 9.20
N CYS A 26 6.76 -15.11 8.07
CA CYS A 26 7.05 -14.37 6.85
C CYS A 26 5.99 -13.30 6.57
N PHE A 27 6.41 -12.03 6.58
CA PHE A 27 5.53 -10.88 6.41
C PHE A 27 6.17 -9.84 5.50
N THR A 28 5.49 -9.51 4.40
CA THR A 28 5.86 -8.39 3.53
C THR A 28 4.87 -7.25 3.75
N PRO A 29 5.32 -6.08 4.24
CA PRO A 29 4.44 -4.91 4.38
C PRO A 29 3.96 -4.45 3.00
N PRO A 30 2.76 -3.84 2.92
CA PRO A 30 2.30 -3.17 1.71
C PRO A 30 3.26 -2.04 1.30
N GLN A 31 3.26 -1.68 0.02
CA GLN A 31 4.03 -0.52 -0.45
C GLN A 31 3.30 0.77 -0.05
N SER A 32 4.08 1.78 0.35
CA SER A 32 3.60 3.14 0.53
C SER A 32 3.34 3.79 -0.82
N PHE A 33 2.41 4.74 -0.87
CA PHE A 33 2.17 5.59 -2.03
C PHE A 33 2.74 6.98 -1.79
N HIS A 34 3.50 7.48 -2.76
CA HIS A 34 4.16 8.79 -2.68
C HIS A 34 3.70 9.68 -3.82
N PHE A 35 3.33 10.91 -3.48
CA PHE A 35 2.89 11.92 -4.44
C PHE A 35 3.79 13.15 -4.37
N GLU A 36 4.25 13.60 -5.52
CA GLU A 36 4.93 14.87 -5.70
C GLU A 36 4.00 15.81 -6.46
N ILE A 37 3.79 17.02 -5.96
CA ILE A 37 2.88 17.99 -6.60
C ILE A 37 3.73 19.01 -7.36
N ILE A 38 3.60 19.05 -8.68
CA ILE A 38 4.50 19.76 -9.58
C ILE A 38 3.73 20.72 -10.47
N ASP A 39 4.27 21.92 -10.66
CA ASP A 39 3.82 22.86 -11.68
C ASP A 39 4.16 22.34 -13.08
N GLN A 40 3.16 22.15 -13.94
CA GLN A 40 3.31 21.55 -15.27
C GLN A 40 4.19 22.41 -16.20
N ALA A 41 4.20 23.73 -16.02
CA ALA A 41 4.92 24.64 -16.90
C ALA A 41 6.43 24.74 -16.58
N SER A 42 6.78 24.76 -15.30
CA SER A 42 8.15 24.94 -14.80
C SER A 42 8.82 23.63 -14.40
N GLY A 43 8.04 22.61 -14.04
CA GLY A 43 8.54 21.37 -13.45
C GLY A 43 8.99 21.53 -11.99
N GLU A 44 8.65 22.64 -11.35
CA GLU A 44 8.99 22.90 -9.94
C GLU A 44 7.96 22.27 -8.99
N ASN A 45 8.44 21.72 -7.87
CA ASN A 45 7.58 21.23 -6.80
C ASN A 45 6.87 22.41 -6.09
N LEU A 46 5.54 22.35 -6.00
CA LEU A 46 4.68 23.44 -5.55
C LEU A 46 4.78 23.74 -4.03
N PHE A 47 5.33 22.82 -3.24
CA PHE A 47 5.67 23.11 -1.84
C PHE A 47 7.02 23.82 -1.73
N THR A 48 7.96 23.53 -2.65
CA THR A 48 9.30 24.13 -2.66
C THR A 48 9.25 25.62 -2.99
N ASN A 49 8.37 26.01 -3.91
CA ASN A 49 8.18 27.43 -4.26
C ASN A 49 7.19 28.18 -3.34
N ASN A 50 6.69 27.52 -2.28
CA ASN A 50 5.70 28.04 -1.32
C ASN A 50 4.34 28.40 -1.96
N THR A 51 3.97 27.74 -3.05
CA THR A 51 2.59 27.83 -3.59
C THR A 51 1.61 27.10 -2.69
N PHE A 52 2.02 25.94 -2.15
CA PHE A 52 1.27 25.16 -1.19
C PHE A 52 2.00 25.04 0.15
N GLU A 53 1.23 24.99 1.23
CA GLU A 53 1.71 24.66 2.57
C GLU A 53 1.27 23.23 2.93
N SER A 54 2.14 22.47 3.62
CA SER A 54 1.84 21.08 3.98
C SER A 54 0.66 20.94 4.95
N ASP A 55 0.40 21.98 5.75
CA ASP A 55 -0.68 22.01 6.74
C ASP A 55 -2.06 22.15 6.08
N ASP A 56 -2.11 22.54 4.80
CA ASP A 56 -3.34 22.70 4.02
C ASP A 56 -3.75 21.41 3.27
N ILE A 57 -2.96 20.33 3.39
CA ILE A 57 -3.26 19.05 2.75
C ILE A 57 -4.38 18.34 3.51
N GLU A 58 -5.41 17.95 2.78
CA GLU A 58 -6.47 17.08 3.27
C GLU A 58 -6.61 15.87 2.34
N ILE A 59 -6.76 14.69 2.95
CA ILE A 59 -6.99 13.44 2.23
C ILE A 59 -8.18 12.75 2.86
N ILE A 60 -9.23 12.50 2.07
CA ILE A 60 -10.41 11.78 2.52
C ILE A 60 -10.66 10.57 1.64
N ASN A 61 -11.16 9.48 2.22
CA ASN A 61 -11.69 8.38 1.43
C ASN A 61 -13.12 8.71 1.01
N SER A 62 -13.33 8.96 -0.28
CA SER A 62 -14.60 9.40 -0.84
C SER A 62 -15.72 8.34 -0.76
N LEU A 63 -15.38 7.09 -0.43
CA LEU A 63 -16.36 6.00 -0.29
C LEU A 63 -17.07 6.03 1.06
N ASN A 64 -16.42 6.55 2.10
CA ASN A 64 -16.92 6.52 3.48
C ASN A 64 -16.74 7.85 4.25
N ASN A 65 -16.15 8.87 3.63
CA ASN A 65 -15.81 10.19 4.18
C ASN A 65 -14.89 10.14 5.41
N GLU A 66 -14.04 9.11 5.53
CA GLU A 66 -13.03 9.04 6.57
C GLU A 66 -11.78 9.83 6.16
N THR A 67 -11.25 10.63 7.07
CA THR A 67 -9.94 11.28 6.90
C THR A 67 -8.84 10.23 6.91
N ILE A 68 -7.92 10.34 5.97
CA ILE A 68 -6.79 9.43 5.81
C ILE A 68 -5.52 10.12 6.30
N GLU A 69 -4.85 9.44 7.24
CA GLU A 69 -3.56 9.87 7.76
C GLU A 69 -2.47 9.79 6.68
N PHE A 70 -1.64 10.82 6.61
CA PHE A 70 -0.50 10.90 5.72
C PHE A 70 0.75 11.40 6.46
N SER A 71 1.91 11.28 5.81
CA SER A 71 3.16 11.89 6.25
C SER A 71 3.69 12.82 5.17
N PHE A 72 4.15 14.01 5.54
CA PHE A 72 4.82 14.92 4.62
C PHE A 72 6.33 14.81 4.78
N ILE A 73 7.03 14.39 3.71
CA ILE A 73 8.48 14.17 3.70
C ILE A 73 9.14 15.38 3.05
N SER A 74 9.71 16.28 3.85
CA SER A 74 10.39 17.50 3.39
C SER A 74 11.92 17.43 3.43
N GLU A 75 12.49 16.29 3.87
CA GLU A 75 13.93 16.10 3.96
C GLU A 75 14.61 16.24 2.59
N ASN A 76 15.71 16.99 2.54
CA ASN A 76 16.47 17.24 1.31
C ASN A 76 15.64 17.82 0.15
N GLU A 77 14.64 18.65 0.46
CA GLU A 77 13.79 19.33 -0.54
C GLU A 77 12.92 18.37 -1.37
N LEU A 78 12.72 17.13 -0.92
CA LEU A 78 11.89 16.14 -1.62
C LEU A 78 10.41 16.53 -1.68
N ASN A 79 9.87 17.06 -0.58
CA ASN A 79 8.50 17.56 -0.45
C ASN A 79 7.44 16.61 -1.05
N LEU A 80 7.32 15.42 -0.45
CA LEU A 80 6.42 14.35 -0.88
C LEU A 80 5.28 14.12 0.12
N ILE A 81 4.09 13.82 -0.39
CA ILE A 81 2.97 13.30 0.39
C ILE A 81 3.05 11.78 0.40
N GLN A 82 3.12 11.17 1.58
CA GLN A 82 3.18 9.72 1.75
C GLN A 82 1.92 9.16 2.41
N VAL A 83 1.26 8.22 1.74
CA VAL A 83 0.13 7.45 2.28
C VAL A 83 0.59 6.01 2.54
N ASN A 84 0.47 5.58 3.79
CA ASN A 84 0.97 4.27 4.28
C ASN A 84 -0.16 3.32 4.72
N SER A 85 -1.41 3.76 4.67
CA SER A 85 -2.56 3.04 5.23
C SER A 85 -3.16 2.00 4.28
N ILE A 86 -2.81 2.02 2.99
CA ILE A 86 -3.46 1.18 1.97
C ILE A 86 -2.76 -0.18 1.83
N GLY A 87 -3.56 -1.24 1.77
CA GLY A 87 -3.14 -2.59 1.44
C GLY A 87 -2.84 -3.47 2.64
N TRP A 88 -3.09 -2.98 3.86
CA TRP A 88 -2.93 -3.78 5.08
C TRP A 88 -4.01 -4.84 5.23
N GLU A 89 -5.13 -4.67 4.53
CA GLU A 89 -6.20 -5.65 4.36
C GLU A 89 -6.64 -5.70 2.89
N THR A 90 -7.60 -6.59 2.59
CA THR A 90 -8.25 -6.57 1.27
C THR A 90 -9.28 -5.45 1.28
N GLU A 91 -9.05 -4.42 0.50
CA GLU A 91 -9.79 -3.17 0.54
C GLU A 91 -9.85 -2.50 -0.84
N ILE A 92 -10.90 -1.69 -1.02
CA ILE A 92 -10.99 -0.74 -2.12
C ILE A 92 -11.00 0.65 -1.50
N VAL A 93 -10.07 1.48 -1.94
CA VAL A 93 -9.90 2.84 -1.44
C VAL A 93 -10.04 3.81 -2.61
N ASN A 94 -10.77 4.90 -2.40
CA ASN A 94 -10.81 6.01 -3.34
C ASN A 94 -10.51 7.31 -2.59
N LEU A 95 -9.28 7.79 -2.68
CA LEU A 95 -8.84 9.00 -2.00
C LEU A 95 -9.18 10.22 -2.84
N GLU A 96 -9.77 11.23 -2.22
CA GLU A 96 -9.82 12.60 -2.72
C GLU A 96 -8.72 13.38 -2.01
N VAL A 97 -7.76 13.90 -2.78
CA VAL A 97 -6.63 14.68 -2.26
C VAL A 97 -6.87 16.15 -2.59
N SER A 98 -6.97 16.97 -1.56
CA SER A 98 -7.20 18.40 -1.65
C SER A 98 -6.09 19.19 -0.97
N ILE A 99 -5.82 20.39 -1.48
CA ILE A 99 -4.89 21.35 -0.87
C ILE A 99 -5.56 22.71 -0.87
N ALA A 100 -5.58 23.36 0.29
CA ALA A 100 -6.22 24.67 0.49
C ALA A 100 -7.68 24.70 -0.03
N GLU A 101 -8.46 23.68 0.34
CA GLU A 101 -9.87 23.48 -0.04
C GLU A 101 -10.12 23.22 -1.55
N ASN A 102 -9.07 23.03 -2.36
CA ASN A 102 -9.20 22.68 -3.76
C ASN A 102 -8.89 21.19 -3.96
N GLU A 103 -9.85 20.43 -4.51
CA GLU A 103 -9.61 19.06 -4.98
C GLU A 103 -8.57 19.08 -6.11
N LEU A 104 -7.48 18.33 -5.94
CA LEU A 104 -6.42 18.23 -6.94
C LEU A 104 -6.57 16.97 -7.78
N PHE A 105 -6.71 15.81 -7.14
CA PHE A 105 -6.83 14.54 -7.83
C PHE A 105 -7.54 13.49 -6.96
N ASN A 106 -8.05 12.46 -7.64
CA ASN A 106 -8.54 11.25 -6.98
C ASN A 106 -7.61 10.08 -7.22
N PHE A 107 -7.37 9.28 -6.19
CA PHE A 107 -6.50 8.11 -6.21
C PHE A 107 -7.25 6.85 -5.79
N TYR A 108 -7.55 6.01 -6.77
CA TYR A 108 -8.24 4.74 -6.60
C TYR A 108 -7.26 3.59 -6.50
N VAL A 109 -7.47 2.70 -5.52
CA VAL A 109 -6.70 1.46 -5.34
C VAL A 109 -7.62 0.30 -5.01
N ASP A 110 -7.48 -0.80 -5.75
CA ASP A 110 -8.01 -2.13 -5.41
C ASP A 110 -6.84 -2.98 -4.89
N ALA A 111 -6.82 -3.22 -3.58
CA ALA A 111 -5.78 -3.97 -2.90
C ALA A 111 -6.32 -5.31 -2.38
N GLU A 112 -5.57 -6.39 -2.61
CA GLU A 112 -5.90 -7.73 -2.14
C GLU A 112 -4.77 -8.27 -1.26
N ARG A 113 -5.05 -8.46 0.04
CA ARG A 113 -4.11 -9.08 0.97
C ARG A 113 -4.15 -10.60 0.80
N LYS A 114 -3.02 -11.20 0.41
CA LYS A 114 -2.88 -12.63 0.15
C LYS A 114 -1.98 -13.31 1.17
N LEU A 115 -2.21 -14.61 1.33
CA LEU A 115 -1.33 -15.52 2.05
C LEU A 115 -0.97 -16.66 1.09
N ALA A 116 0.28 -16.71 0.64
CA ALA A 116 0.80 -17.80 -0.18
C ALA A 116 2.19 -18.20 0.32
N ASP A 117 2.51 -19.50 0.25
CA ASP A 117 3.79 -20.05 0.72
C ASP A 117 4.19 -19.55 2.12
N CYS A 118 3.19 -19.44 3.01
CA CYS A 118 3.31 -18.93 4.38
C CYS A 118 3.75 -17.47 4.54
N CYS A 119 3.78 -16.70 3.45
CA CYS A 119 4.06 -15.28 3.45
C CYS A 119 2.80 -14.47 3.19
N SER A 120 2.55 -13.46 4.03
CA SER A 120 1.51 -12.47 3.73
C SER A 120 2.09 -11.30 2.94
N TYR A 121 1.40 -10.90 1.88
CA TYR A 121 1.75 -9.80 0.99
C TYR A 121 0.47 -9.19 0.38
N THR A 122 0.62 -8.07 -0.33
CA THR A 122 -0.51 -7.35 -0.95
C THR A 122 -0.28 -7.28 -2.44
N ASP A 123 -1.28 -7.73 -3.21
CA ASP A 123 -1.36 -7.46 -4.64
C ASP A 123 -2.25 -6.24 -4.86
N TYR A 124 -1.89 -5.41 -5.84
CA TYR A 124 -2.69 -4.26 -6.26
C TYR A 124 -3.29 -4.58 -7.63
N ASN A 125 -4.59 -4.84 -7.65
CA ASN A 125 -5.30 -5.25 -8.87
C ASN A 125 -5.48 -4.06 -9.82
N GLU A 126 -5.70 -2.88 -9.26
CA GLU A 126 -5.89 -1.64 -9.99
C GLU A 126 -5.36 -0.46 -9.17
N ILE A 127 -4.67 0.46 -9.85
CA ILE A 127 -4.24 1.75 -9.31
C ILE A 127 -4.54 2.79 -10.39
N THR A 128 -5.35 3.79 -10.05
CA THR A 128 -5.80 4.81 -11.01
C THR A 128 -5.79 6.19 -10.38
N ILE A 129 -5.22 7.17 -11.10
CA ILE A 129 -5.31 8.59 -10.78
C ILE A 129 -6.29 9.23 -11.76
N THR A 130 -7.20 10.05 -11.26
CA THR A 130 -8.13 10.87 -12.06
C THR A 130 -8.14 12.32 -11.59
N ASN A 131 -8.73 13.20 -12.39
CA ASN A 131 -8.81 14.65 -12.16
C ASN A 131 -7.48 15.43 -12.24
N ALA A 132 -6.35 14.76 -12.47
CA ALA A 132 -5.07 15.38 -12.80
C ALA A 132 -4.30 14.57 -13.87
N GLU A 133 -3.42 15.25 -14.60
CA GLU A 133 -2.36 14.58 -15.36
C GLU A 133 -1.26 14.13 -14.39
N PHE A 134 -0.60 13.02 -14.70
CA PHE A 134 0.48 12.51 -13.85
C PHE A 134 1.56 11.76 -14.62
N GLU A 135 2.75 11.68 -14.03
CA GLU A 135 3.85 10.83 -14.45
C GLU A 135 4.28 9.91 -13.30
N LEU A 136 4.47 8.61 -13.57
CA LEU A 136 5.05 7.69 -12.59
C LEU A 136 6.56 7.59 -12.82
N ASP A 137 7.35 7.97 -11.82
CA ASP A 137 8.77 7.66 -11.81
C ASP A 137 8.95 6.17 -11.48
N THR A 138 9.29 5.37 -12.49
CA THR A 138 9.43 3.91 -12.33
C THR A 138 10.64 3.48 -11.51
N GLU A 139 11.61 4.38 -11.28
CA GLU A 139 12.79 4.09 -10.45
C GLU A 139 12.47 4.29 -8.96
N THR A 140 11.72 5.33 -8.63
CA THR A 140 11.40 5.69 -7.24
C THR A 140 10.01 5.24 -6.78
N GLY A 141 9.08 5.00 -7.70
CA GLY A 141 7.68 4.72 -7.42
C GLY A 141 6.84 5.95 -7.11
N VAL A 142 7.39 7.16 -7.28
CA VAL A 142 6.71 8.43 -6.98
C VAL A 142 5.78 8.83 -8.11
N TYR A 143 4.54 9.18 -7.77
CA TYR A 143 3.57 9.75 -8.69
C TYR A 143 3.72 11.28 -8.70
N LYS A 144 4.13 11.83 -9.84
CA LYS A 144 4.22 13.26 -10.09
C LYS A 144 2.89 13.77 -10.61
N ILE A 145 2.17 14.51 -9.79
CA ILE A 145 0.88 15.12 -10.14
C ILE A 145 1.14 16.49 -10.75
N LEU A 146 0.67 16.68 -11.98
CA LEU A 146 0.92 17.89 -12.77
C LEU A 146 -0.25 18.87 -12.58
N ILE A 147 0.06 20.09 -12.16
CA ILE A 147 -0.89 21.18 -11.90
C ILE A 147 -0.60 22.35 -12.85
N ASP A 148 -1.65 22.92 -13.44
CA ASP A 148 -1.61 24.08 -14.36
C ASP A 148 -1.50 25.46 -13.68
#